data_AF-A0AA38XAZ7-F1
#
_entry.id   AF-A0AA38XAZ7-F1
#
_cell.length_a   1.000
_cell.length_b   1.000
_cell.length_c   1.000
_cell.angle_alpha   90.00
_cell.angle_beta   90.00
_cell.angle_gamma   90.00
#
_symmetry.space_group_name_H-M   'P 1'
#
loop_
_entity.id
_entity.type
_entity.pdbx_description
1 polymer ?
#
loop_
_entity_poly.entity_id
_entity_poly.type
_entity_poly.pdbx_seq_one_letter_code
_entity_poly.pdbx_strand_id
1 'polypeptide(L)'
;MTDTVTFASYGTFLPSVDSTSFGEATPTTTTDADSRTSSSSTATLTASASDVSPTSVATSTDFTAAHPYPTKSVSYAQVLGNGVSAQVAQIPWNTFANSNFDALCPSHDCIKDCQNYTRLFEEVPYFLNNSFQTYGKSIDGKPPDTTLFGVCSNLANINTGISEALTSQSIESYFPLQRQQEVDQVSSSIASCLASTCDFSREPQNCVAACNMPLLYSNGSTTNLTAVTACLSMICGNTCGLPYANQDVMGVGVLVSYVIQAVLIIACAIALIATALYYTFRSREKDLSLSENSQRGLEGFLAAQCYFTIALEIAAICSSPSDIDPLNGYALLSVAITGFLCPAFTLMLLHSRGCRTKYGAGLTLVSYILATFVFWTLYANLSRHLGSTTGSDEALRELYKIPTCGGSSAIALCPQSIGNDPLDYLAGFYNQGSIPNLRTMPLLWGWTTLILILLASNQARYLFGPQNSPGQTRLQSTWALVVRILAHPIALLVACTLFGLSLGYQAEMLRKYSGSDVIDWDGWSFGQVVAVVVFAQPVADYLHLLLRDHLEQRKASKRQVDPQTKGSYVAVSQAATPNVRPSSGLSTPSMQKHHTHSPSNSSLYAPRAVSPQSPLVSSRTY
;
A
#
# COMPACT_ATOMS: atom_id res chain seq x y z
N MET A 1 -26.03 -11.87 -25.86
CA MET A 1 -25.65 -10.50 -25.50
C MET A 1 -24.27 -10.60 -24.88
N THR A 2 -23.25 -10.46 -25.71
CA THR A 2 -21.83 -10.49 -25.32
C THR A 2 -21.39 -9.05 -25.18
N ASP A 3 -21.58 -8.49 -23.99
CA ASP A 3 -21.06 -7.16 -23.68
C ASP A 3 -19.54 -7.28 -23.52
N THR A 4 -18.83 -6.68 -24.46
CA THR A 4 -17.38 -6.54 -24.42
C THR A 4 -17.10 -5.49 -23.34
N VAL A 5 -16.64 -5.94 -22.18
CA VAL A 5 -16.19 -5.06 -21.10
C VAL A 5 -14.90 -4.37 -21.57
N THR A 6 -15.04 -3.12 -22.03
CA THR A 6 -13.90 -2.23 -22.20
C THR A 6 -13.36 -1.86 -20.83
N PHE A 7 -12.26 -2.49 -20.43
CA PHE A 7 -11.41 -1.96 -19.36
C PHE A 7 -11.00 -0.54 -19.76
N ALA A 8 -11.35 0.45 -18.95
CA ALA A 8 -10.79 1.78 -19.08
C ALA A 8 -9.28 1.63 -18.89
N SER A 9 -8.51 1.79 -19.96
CA SER A 9 -7.07 2.02 -19.83
C SER A 9 -6.92 3.17 -18.85
N TYR A 10 -6.10 3.01 -17.82
CA TYR A 10 -5.63 4.14 -17.02
C TYR A 10 -4.87 5.07 -17.96
N GLY A 11 -5.60 6.04 -18.54
CA GLY A 11 -5.04 7.07 -19.38
C GLY A 11 -4.19 7.95 -18.49
N THR A 12 -2.89 7.71 -18.50
CA THR A 12 -1.90 8.71 -18.12
C THR A 12 -2.04 9.86 -19.12
N PHE A 13 -2.91 10.82 -18.80
CA PHE A 13 -2.82 12.15 -19.38
C PHE A 13 -1.47 12.72 -18.94
N LEU A 14 -0.45 12.56 -19.77
CA LEU A 14 0.75 13.38 -19.71
C LEU A 14 0.34 14.77 -20.20
N PRO A 15 0.28 15.81 -19.35
CA PRO A 15 0.32 17.16 -19.87
C PRO A 15 1.70 17.36 -20.50
N SER A 16 1.74 17.72 -21.78
CA SER A 16 2.94 18.28 -22.40
C SER A 16 3.27 19.59 -21.68
N VAL A 17 4.14 19.53 -20.68
CA VAL A 17 4.70 20.72 -20.06
C VAL A 17 5.83 21.20 -20.96
N ASP A 18 5.54 22.20 -21.77
CA ASP A 18 6.58 23.04 -22.37
C ASP A 18 7.39 23.67 -21.23
N SER A 19 8.64 23.25 -21.12
CA SER A 19 9.61 23.79 -20.18
C SER A 19 9.95 25.22 -20.56
N THR A 20 9.20 26.19 -20.01
CA THR A 20 9.63 27.58 -19.95
C THR A 20 10.62 27.74 -18.79
N SER A 21 11.89 27.89 -19.14
CA SER A 21 12.99 28.15 -18.21
C SER A 21 12.78 29.49 -17.49
N PHE A 22 12.64 29.45 -16.16
CA PHE A 22 12.78 30.64 -15.31
C PHE A 22 14.27 30.92 -15.09
N GLY A 23 14.75 32.02 -15.68
CA GLY A 23 16.11 32.52 -15.51
C GLY A 23 16.32 33.18 -14.15
N GLU A 24 17.39 32.78 -13.50
CA GLU A 24 17.94 33.37 -12.29
C GLU A 24 18.66 34.68 -12.64
N ALA A 25 18.33 35.75 -11.93
CA ALA A 25 18.89 37.09 -12.16
C ALA A 25 20.21 37.28 -11.40
N THR A 26 21.24 37.78 -12.09
CA THR A 26 22.35 38.55 -11.48
C THR A 26 23.04 39.39 -12.58
N PRO A 27 23.77 40.48 -12.26
CA PRO A 27 23.60 41.76 -12.94
C PRO A 27 24.73 42.08 -13.93
N THR A 28 24.33 42.83 -14.96
CA THR A 28 25.09 43.77 -15.81
C THR A 28 26.63 43.75 -15.77
N THR A 29 27.24 43.46 -16.92
CA THR A 29 28.22 44.37 -17.54
C THR A 29 28.22 44.22 -19.06
N THR A 30 28.20 45.38 -19.72
CA THR A 30 28.20 45.65 -21.16
C THR A 30 29.53 45.35 -21.85
N THR A 31 29.52 44.77 -23.06
CA THR A 31 30.07 45.38 -24.31
C THR A 31 29.91 44.44 -25.53
N ASP A 32 29.26 44.98 -26.56
CA ASP A 32 29.56 44.95 -28.00
C ASP A 32 29.90 43.67 -28.81
N ALA A 33 29.03 43.50 -29.83
CA ALA A 33 29.31 43.38 -31.27
C ALA A 33 29.69 42.04 -31.93
N ASP A 34 29.03 41.87 -33.09
CA ASP A 34 29.39 41.12 -34.30
C ASP A 34 29.18 39.60 -34.42
N SER A 35 28.06 39.29 -35.07
CA SER A 35 27.96 38.64 -36.39
C SER A 35 28.61 37.26 -36.66
N ARG A 36 27.77 36.43 -37.30
CA ARG A 36 28.05 35.58 -38.49
C ARG A 36 28.51 34.12 -38.32
N THR A 37 27.63 33.26 -38.84
CA THR A 37 27.86 32.09 -39.73
C THR A 37 28.51 30.79 -39.21
N SER A 38 27.67 29.74 -39.24
CA SER A 38 27.86 28.41 -39.86
C SER A 38 29.18 27.65 -39.66
N SER A 39 29.10 26.41 -39.15
CA SER A 39 29.39 25.20 -39.94
C SER A 39 29.29 23.91 -39.13
N SER A 40 28.54 22.97 -39.71
CA SER A 40 28.73 21.51 -39.72
C SER A 40 30.16 21.02 -39.43
N SER A 41 30.30 19.95 -38.65
CA SER A 41 31.42 19.00 -38.75
C SER A 41 30.98 17.61 -38.30
N THR A 42 30.86 16.73 -39.29
CA THR A 42 30.79 15.27 -39.20
C THR A 42 32.16 14.72 -38.74
N ALA A 43 32.18 13.79 -37.79
CA ALA A 43 33.39 13.05 -37.43
C ALA A 43 33.19 11.55 -37.64
N THR A 44 33.84 11.05 -38.68
CA THR A 44 34.04 9.64 -39.02
C THR A 44 35.20 9.10 -38.20
N LEU A 45 35.06 7.96 -37.53
CA LEU A 45 36.16 7.25 -36.86
C LEU A 45 36.41 5.90 -37.54
N THR A 46 37.61 5.80 -38.12
CA THR A 46 38.18 4.65 -38.81
C THR A 46 38.99 3.79 -37.85
N ALA A 47 38.77 2.48 -37.95
CA ALA A 47 39.69 1.34 -37.88
C ALA A 47 40.99 1.39 -37.04
N SER A 48 41.21 0.30 -36.30
CA SER A 48 42.55 -0.26 -36.08
C SER A 48 42.45 -1.78 -35.98
N ALA A 49 42.86 -2.44 -37.06
CA ALA A 49 43.13 -3.87 -37.14
C ALA A 49 44.57 -4.14 -36.68
N SER A 50 44.83 -5.28 -36.05
CA SER A 50 46.16 -5.74 -35.70
C SER A 50 46.41 -7.12 -36.31
N ASP A 51 47.37 -7.14 -37.23
CA ASP A 51 47.99 -8.28 -37.87
C ASP A 51 48.76 -9.17 -36.88
N VAL A 52 48.70 -10.49 -37.08
CA VAL A 52 49.72 -11.44 -36.62
C VAL A 52 50.03 -12.41 -37.75
N SER A 53 51.31 -12.46 -38.13
CA SER A 53 51.91 -13.31 -39.17
C SER A 53 52.12 -14.77 -38.73
N PRO A 54 52.30 -15.71 -39.69
CA PRO A 54 52.30 -17.14 -39.45
C PRO A 54 53.71 -17.73 -39.27
N THR A 55 53.81 -18.84 -38.53
CA THR A 55 55.02 -19.67 -38.47
C THR A 55 54.73 -21.04 -39.09
N SER A 56 55.57 -21.40 -40.06
CA SER A 56 55.60 -22.68 -40.78
C SER A 56 56.43 -23.73 -40.03
N VAL A 57 55.93 -24.96 -39.86
CA VAL A 57 56.74 -26.17 -39.61
C VAL A 57 56.11 -27.38 -40.33
N ALA A 58 57.00 -28.28 -40.72
CA ALA A 58 56.93 -29.27 -41.78
C ALA A 58 56.03 -30.50 -41.60
N THR A 59 55.81 -31.09 -42.77
CA THR A 59 55.22 -32.36 -43.19
C THR A 59 55.73 -33.61 -42.45
N SER A 60 54.80 -34.49 -42.06
CA SER A 60 55.00 -35.95 -42.13
C SER A 60 53.69 -36.64 -42.47
N THR A 61 53.70 -37.33 -43.61
CA THR A 61 52.68 -38.23 -44.12
C THR A 61 52.56 -39.49 -43.28
N ASP A 62 51.35 -39.84 -42.84
CA ASP A 62 50.94 -41.24 -42.83
C ASP A 62 49.42 -41.39 -42.95
N PHE A 63 49.02 -42.29 -43.84
CA PHE A 63 47.67 -42.51 -44.34
C PHE A 63 47.05 -43.69 -43.58
N THR A 64 46.08 -43.44 -42.71
CA THR A 64 45.06 -44.45 -42.35
C THR A 64 43.73 -43.76 -42.10
N ALA A 65 42.72 -44.27 -42.81
CA ALA A 65 41.39 -43.72 -42.96
C ALA A 65 40.56 -43.76 -41.67
N ALA A 66 40.14 -42.59 -41.21
CA ALA A 66 38.80 -42.31 -40.70
C ALA A 66 38.70 -40.78 -40.65
N HIS A 67 37.91 -40.17 -41.54
CA HIS A 67 37.57 -38.75 -41.40
C HIS A 67 36.77 -38.61 -40.09
N PRO A 68 37.27 -37.90 -39.06
CA PRO A 68 36.39 -37.44 -38.01
C PRO A 68 35.62 -36.28 -38.65
N TYR A 69 34.40 -36.54 -39.12
CA TYR A 69 33.47 -35.45 -39.34
C TYR A 69 33.38 -34.71 -38.01
N PRO A 70 33.68 -33.39 -37.94
CA PRO A 70 33.36 -32.62 -36.76
C PRO A 70 31.83 -32.63 -36.67
N THR A 71 31.29 -33.57 -35.89
CA THR A 71 29.90 -33.54 -35.46
C THR A 71 29.77 -32.32 -34.58
N LYS A 72 29.49 -31.19 -35.22
CA LYS A 72 29.05 -29.97 -34.55
C LYS A 72 27.81 -30.39 -33.78
N SER A 73 27.96 -30.65 -32.48
CA SER A 73 26.86 -31.11 -31.65
C SER A 73 25.83 -29.99 -31.65
N VAL A 74 24.75 -30.17 -32.41
CA VAL A 74 23.60 -29.28 -32.36
C VAL A 74 23.14 -29.25 -30.91
N SER A 75 23.14 -28.09 -30.29
CA SER A 75 22.64 -27.92 -28.91
C SER A 75 21.31 -27.21 -28.96
N TYR A 76 20.34 -27.70 -28.18
CA TYR A 76 19.04 -27.07 -28.03
C TYR A 76 19.16 -26.00 -26.94
N ALA A 77 18.75 -24.77 -27.25
CA ALA A 77 18.79 -23.67 -26.30
C ALA A 77 17.40 -23.44 -25.70
N GLN A 78 17.30 -23.27 -24.38
CA GLN A 78 16.06 -22.95 -23.69
C GLN A 78 16.29 -21.88 -22.62
N VAL A 79 15.31 -21.01 -22.41
CA VAL A 79 15.29 -20.04 -21.31
C VAL A 79 14.99 -20.75 -20.00
N LEU A 80 15.92 -20.70 -19.06
CA LEU A 80 15.87 -21.44 -17.80
C LEU A 80 16.38 -20.58 -16.64
N GLY A 81 15.77 -20.71 -15.48
CA GLY A 81 16.16 -19.98 -14.28
C GLY A 81 17.21 -20.70 -13.45
N ASN A 82 18.28 -19.98 -13.09
CA ASN A 82 19.24 -20.42 -12.06
C ASN A 82 18.97 -19.74 -10.70
N GLY A 83 17.72 -19.40 -10.40
CA GLY A 83 17.28 -18.84 -9.11
C GLY A 83 17.46 -17.32 -8.94
N VAL A 84 18.31 -16.67 -9.74
CA VAL A 84 18.58 -15.22 -9.65
C VAL A 84 18.46 -14.50 -11.00
N SER A 85 18.63 -15.22 -12.10
CA SER A 85 18.48 -14.68 -13.46
C SER A 85 18.00 -15.77 -14.40
N ALA A 86 17.20 -15.38 -15.40
CA ALA A 86 16.93 -16.22 -16.54
C ALA A 86 18.21 -16.32 -17.40
N GLN A 87 18.58 -17.53 -17.79
CA GLN A 87 19.75 -17.82 -18.62
C GLN A 87 19.34 -18.72 -19.77
N VAL A 88 20.00 -18.55 -20.92
CA VAL A 88 19.87 -19.51 -22.02
C VAL A 88 20.70 -20.73 -21.66
N ALA A 89 20.06 -21.82 -21.20
CA ALA A 89 20.76 -23.06 -20.99
C ALA A 89 20.83 -23.87 -22.28
N GLN A 90 21.99 -24.47 -22.51
CA GLN A 90 22.22 -25.41 -23.60
C GLN A 90 21.84 -26.81 -23.11
N ILE A 91 20.72 -27.31 -23.60
CA ILE A 91 20.25 -28.67 -23.41
C ILE A 91 20.87 -29.54 -24.53
N PRO A 92 21.55 -30.64 -24.17
CA PRO A 92 22.04 -31.60 -25.16
C PRO A 92 20.92 -32.09 -26.08
N TRP A 93 21.17 -32.19 -27.39
CA TRP A 93 20.14 -32.61 -28.35
C TRP A 93 19.52 -33.96 -28.01
N ASN A 94 20.30 -34.91 -27.49
CA ASN A 94 19.77 -36.20 -27.05
C ASN A 94 18.79 -36.06 -25.87
N THR A 95 18.98 -35.10 -24.97
CA THR A 95 18.03 -34.82 -23.89
C THR A 95 16.75 -34.24 -24.46
N PHE A 96 16.85 -33.23 -25.34
CA PHE A 96 15.70 -32.65 -26.04
C PHE A 96 14.94 -33.69 -26.87
N ALA A 97 15.67 -34.54 -27.60
CA ALA A 97 15.13 -35.56 -28.47
C ALA A 97 14.34 -36.66 -27.74
N ASN A 98 14.68 -36.90 -26.47
CA ASN A 98 14.01 -37.86 -25.60
C ASN A 98 12.92 -37.23 -24.72
N SER A 99 12.61 -35.94 -24.92
CA SER A 99 11.52 -35.27 -24.22
C SER A 99 10.16 -35.89 -24.57
N ASN A 100 9.23 -35.84 -23.62
CA ASN A 100 7.88 -36.39 -23.80
C ASN A 100 7.02 -35.47 -24.69
N PHE A 101 7.24 -35.53 -26.00
CA PHE A 101 6.51 -34.72 -26.98
C PHE A 101 5.01 -35.07 -27.08
N ASP A 102 4.59 -36.28 -26.68
CA ASP A 102 3.17 -36.61 -26.56
C ASP A 102 2.47 -35.70 -25.54
N ALA A 103 3.17 -35.37 -24.45
CA ALA A 103 2.63 -34.50 -23.41
C ALA A 103 2.82 -33.00 -23.74
N LEU A 104 3.95 -32.62 -24.34
CA LEU A 104 4.21 -31.24 -24.75
C LEU A 104 3.36 -30.83 -25.96
N CYS A 105 3.18 -31.70 -26.93
CA CYS A 105 2.50 -31.44 -28.20
C CYS A 105 1.45 -32.54 -28.48
N PRO A 106 0.33 -32.55 -27.73
CA PRO A 106 -0.68 -33.61 -27.78
C PRO A 106 -1.38 -33.73 -29.15
N SER A 107 -1.28 -32.71 -30.01
CA SER A 107 -1.79 -32.80 -31.38
C SER A 107 -0.87 -33.56 -32.32
N HIS A 108 0.29 -34.02 -31.84
CA HIS A 108 1.44 -34.48 -32.63
C HIS A 108 1.92 -33.43 -33.64
N ASP A 109 1.72 -32.15 -33.32
CA ASP A 109 2.10 -31.01 -34.15
C ASP A 109 2.42 -29.82 -33.23
N CYS A 110 3.70 -29.70 -32.89
CA CYS A 110 4.13 -28.66 -31.96
C CYS A 110 3.86 -27.25 -32.49
N ILE A 111 3.88 -27.02 -33.81
CA ILE A 111 3.60 -25.70 -34.37
C ILE A 111 2.15 -25.30 -34.07
N LYS A 112 1.20 -26.23 -34.26
CA LYS A 112 -0.21 -26.01 -33.95
C LYS A 112 -0.45 -25.84 -32.46
N ASP A 113 0.17 -26.65 -31.61
CA ASP A 113 0.05 -26.51 -30.16
C ASP A 113 0.65 -25.18 -29.65
N CYS A 114 1.68 -24.66 -30.29
CA CYS A 114 2.26 -23.34 -30.00
C CYS A 114 1.37 -22.16 -30.41
N GLN A 115 0.37 -22.36 -31.29
CA GLN A 115 -0.63 -21.34 -31.63
C GLN A 115 -1.71 -21.20 -30.54
N ASN A 116 -1.81 -22.16 -29.62
CA ASN A 116 -2.65 -22.03 -28.43
C ASN A 116 -1.94 -21.19 -27.37
N TYR A 117 -2.01 -19.86 -27.52
CA TYR A 117 -1.29 -18.93 -26.66
C TYR A 117 -1.69 -19.00 -25.18
N THR A 118 -2.95 -19.35 -24.90
CA THR A 118 -3.39 -19.60 -23.52
C THR A 118 -2.54 -20.70 -22.88
N ARG A 119 -2.39 -21.84 -23.56
CA ARG A 119 -1.55 -22.97 -23.11
C ARG A 119 -0.06 -22.63 -23.07
N LEU A 120 0.40 -21.82 -24.02
CA LEU A 120 1.80 -21.41 -24.13
C LEU A 120 2.27 -20.57 -22.94
N PHE A 121 1.41 -19.66 -22.48
CA PHE A 121 1.65 -18.74 -21.37
C PHE A 121 0.99 -19.24 -20.07
N GLU A 122 0.89 -20.55 -19.88
CA GLU A 122 0.52 -21.17 -18.61
C GLU A 122 1.77 -21.50 -17.79
N GLU A 123 1.67 -21.32 -16.46
CA GLU A 123 2.73 -21.69 -15.53
C GLU A 123 3.07 -23.19 -15.59
N VAL A 124 2.05 -24.04 -15.73
CA VAL A 124 2.19 -25.46 -16.08
C VAL A 124 1.05 -25.78 -17.06
N PRO A 125 1.36 -26.09 -18.32
CA PRO A 125 0.36 -26.46 -19.31
C PRO A 125 -0.57 -27.56 -18.82
N TYR A 126 -1.87 -27.38 -19.02
CA TYR A 126 -2.84 -28.46 -18.78
C TYR A 126 -2.41 -29.73 -19.56
N PHE A 127 -2.50 -30.90 -18.92
CA PHE A 127 -1.97 -32.23 -19.31
C PHE A 127 -0.56 -32.61 -18.85
N LEU A 128 0.24 -31.69 -18.33
CA LEU A 128 1.50 -32.04 -17.69
C LEU A 128 1.27 -32.40 -16.23
N ASN A 129 1.74 -33.57 -15.80
CA ASN A 129 1.61 -34.04 -14.41
C ASN A 129 2.77 -33.53 -13.51
N ASN A 130 3.39 -32.43 -13.92
CA ASN A 130 4.50 -31.81 -13.20
C ASN A 130 3.93 -30.78 -12.21
N SER A 131 4.60 -30.60 -11.07
CA SER A 131 4.29 -29.50 -10.18
C SER A 131 5.01 -28.23 -10.64
N PHE A 132 4.48 -27.06 -10.28
CA PHE A 132 5.14 -25.77 -10.51
C PHE A 132 6.58 -25.67 -9.93
N GLN A 133 6.87 -26.51 -8.93
CA GLN A 133 8.19 -26.59 -8.28
C GLN A 133 9.19 -27.40 -9.11
N THR A 134 8.72 -28.17 -10.08
CA THR A 134 9.56 -29.11 -10.85
C THR A 134 9.61 -28.78 -12.33
N TYR A 135 8.53 -28.23 -12.88
CA TYR A 135 8.45 -27.91 -14.31
C TYR A 135 9.43 -26.81 -14.72
N GLY A 136 10.31 -27.12 -15.68
CA GLY A 136 11.32 -26.19 -16.20
C GLY A 136 12.45 -25.83 -15.22
N LYS A 137 12.57 -26.53 -14.08
CA LYS A 137 13.61 -26.27 -13.07
C LYS A 137 14.66 -27.40 -13.07
N SER A 138 15.91 -27.05 -12.82
CA SER A 138 16.97 -28.03 -12.56
C SER A 138 16.84 -28.54 -11.13
N ILE A 139 16.65 -29.84 -10.97
CA ILE A 139 16.55 -30.50 -9.66
C ILE A 139 17.76 -31.42 -9.52
N ASP A 140 18.49 -31.29 -8.41
CA ASP A 140 19.63 -32.13 -8.05
C ASP A 140 20.75 -32.19 -9.11
N GLY A 141 20.98 -31.06 -9.82
CA GLY A 141 22.01 -30.96 -10.87
C GLY A 141 21.67 -31.72 -12.16
N LYS A 142 20.44 -32.24 -12.29
CA LYS A 142 19.94 -32.79 -13.56
C LYS A 142 19.59 -31.64 -14.52
N PRO A 143 19.79 -31.83 -15.84
CA PRO A 143 19.32 -30.85 -16.81
C PRO A 143 17.81 -30.64 -16.63
N PRO A 144 17.33 -29.40 -16.69
CA PRO A 144 15.91 -29.11 -16.56
C PRO A 144 15.11 -29.73 -17.70
N ASP A 145 13.87 -30.08 -17.40
CA ASP A 145 12.94 -30.62 -18.40
C ASP A 145 12.64 -29.59 -19.50
N THR A 146 12.46 -30.09 -20.72
CA THR A 146 12.02 -29.25 -21.85
C THR A 146 10.63 -28.70 -21.56
N THR A 147 10.44 -27.39 -21.68
CA THR A 147 9.12 -26.76 -21.50
C THR A 147 8.46 -26.45 -22.84
N LEU A 148 7.13 -26.39 -22.85
CA LEU A 148 6.36 -25.97 -24.03
C LEU A 148 6.81 -24.57 -24.52
N PHE A 149 6.99 -23.62 -23.59
CA PHE A 149 7.49 -22.29 -23.95
C PHE A 149 8.89 -22.36 -24.57
N GLY A 150 9.77 -23.21 -24.05
CA GLY A 150 11.07 -23.48 -24.65
C GLY A 150 10.97 -23.99 -26.09
N VAL A 151 10.07 -24.95 -26.34
CA VAL A 151 9.85 -25.51 -27.68
C VAL A 151 9.35 -24.42 -28.63
N CYS A 152 8.32 -23.67 -28.23
CA CYS A 152 7.68 -22.66 -29.06
C CYS A 152 8.58 -21.46 -29.33
N SER A 153 9.33 -20.99 -28.33
CA SER A 153 10.29 -19.89 -28.47
C SER A 153 11.54 -20.26 -29.25
N ASN A 154 11.72 -21.53 -29.60
CA ASN A 154 12.89 -22.02 -30.33
C ASN A 154 12.55 -22.78 -31.62
N LEU A 155 11.30 -22.68 -32.12
CA LEU A 155 10.83 -23.45 -33.28
C LEU A 155 11.71 -23.31 -34.51
N ALA A 156 12.22 -22.11 -34.81
CA ALA A 156 13.06 -21.90 -35.99
C ALA A 156 14.41 -22.65 -35.91
N ASN A 157 15.05 -22.69 -34.74
CA ASN A 157 16.29 -23.45 -34.58
C ASN A 157 16.03 -24.95 -34.50
N ILE A 158 14.87 -25.38 -33.97
CA ILE A 158 14.46 -26.79 -34.03
C ILE A 158 14.25 -27.22 -35.48
N ASN A 159 13.56 -26.41 -36.29
CA ASN A 159 13.26 -26.73 -37.70
C ASN A 159 14.55 -26.90 -38.52
N THR A 160 15.53 -26.02 -38.31
CA THR A 160 16.86 -26.13 -38.93
C THR A 160 17.64 -27.33 -38.39
N GLY A 161 17.66 -27.54 -37.07
CA GLY A 161 18.36 -28.66 -36.45
C GLY A 161 17.84 -30.04 -36.85
N ILE A 162 16.52 -30.22 -37.00
CA ILE A 162 15.91 -31.46 -37.48
C ILE A 162 16.34 -31.76 -38.92
N SER A 163 16.42 -30.74 -39.78
CA SER A 163 16.86 -30.92 -41.17
C SER A 163 18.31 -31.40 -41.29
N GLU A 164 19.15 -31.09 -40.29
CA GLU A 164 20.57 -31.49 -40.22
C GLU A 164 20.76 -32.84 -39.47
N ALA A 165 19.92 -33.12 -38.47
CA ALA A 165 20.00 -34.31 -37.64
C ALA A 165 19.26 -35.51 -38.28
N LEU A 166 19.92 -36.17 -39.23
CA LEU A 166 19.48 -37.35 -40.01
C LEU A 166 18.92 -38.58 -39.24
N THR A 167 18.75 -38.53 -37.91
CA THR A 167 18.71 -39.73 -37.05
C THR A 167 17.50 -39.90 -36.13
N SER A 168 16.49 -39.02 -36.13
CA SER A 168 15.32 -39.20 -35.24
C SER A 168 13.99 -39.08 -35.96
N GLN A 169 13.60 -40.12 -36.71
CA GLN A 169 12.28 -40.25 -37.34
C GLN A 169 11.11 -40.03 -36.34
N SER A 170 11.34 -40.27 -35.04
CA SER A 170 10.32 -40.08 -34.00
C SER A 170 9.99 -38.62 -33.68
N ILE A 171 10.87 -37.66 -34.03
CA ILE A 171 10.67 -36.24 -33.74
C ILE A 171 10.10 -35.51 -34.96
N GLU A 172 10.48 -35.95 -36.16
CA GLU A 172 9.97 -35.36 -37.41
C GLU A 172 8.43 -35.36 -37.48
N SER A 173 7.78 -36.36 -36.89
CA SER A 173 6.32 -36.41 -36.83
C SER A 173 5.69 -35.24 -36.08
N TYR A 174 6.41 -34.64 -35.11
CA TYR A 174 5.94 -33.51 -34.31
C TYR A 174 6.25 -32.13 -34.92
N PHE A 175 7.20 -32.05 -35.86
CA PHE A 175 7.70 -30.80 -36.45
C PHE A 175 7.65 -30.85 -37.98
N PRO A 176 6.49 -30.58 -38.59
CA PRO A 176 6.33 -30.62 -40.04
C PRO A 176 7.09 -29.46 -40.70
N LEU A 177 8.20 -29.79 -41.37
CA LEU A 177 9.17 -28.83 -41.95
C LEU A 177 8.58 -27.85 -42.99
N GLN A 178 7.38 -28.12 -43.52
CA GLN A 178 6.76 -27.37 -44.63
C GLN A 178 6.01 -26.10 -44.19
N ARG A 179 5.98 -25.77 -42.89
CA ARG A 179 5.14 -24.69 -42.33
C ARG A 179 5.92 -23.49 -41.78
N GLN A 180 6.89 -22.98 -42.54
CA GLN A 180 7.70 -21.84 -42.10
C GLN A 180 6.86 -20.59 -41.76
N GLN A 181 5.81 -20.30 -42.53
CA GLN A 181 4.93 -19.15 -42.26
C GLN A 181 4.23 -19.23 -40.89
N GLU A 182 3.88 -20.43 -40.43
CA GLU A 182 3.28 -20.63 -39.11
C GLU A 182 4.32 -20.48 -37.99
N VAL A 183 5.57 -20.88 -38.23
CA VAL A 183 6.69 -20.67 -37.30
C VAL A 183 6.95 -19.17 -37.11
N ASP A 184 6.93 -18.40 -38.20
CA ASP A 184 7.08 -16.94 -38.17
C ASP A 184 5.92 -16.29 -37.39
N GLN A 185 4.69 -16.76 -37.61
CA GLN A 185 3.51 -16.30 -36.88
C GLN A 185 3.64 -16.56 -35.37
N VAL A 186 3.97 -17.78 -34.95
CA VAL A 186 4.17 -18.13 -33.52
C VAL A 186 5.27 -17.25 -32.90
N SER A 187 6.39 -17.09 -33.59
CA SER A 187 7.52 -16.27 -33.14
C SER A 187 7.12 -14.81 -32.94
N SER A 188 6.37 -14.24 -33.89
CA SER A 188 5.87 -12.86 -33.79
C SER A 188 4.85 -12.68 -32.66
N SER A 189 3.98 -13.66 -32.42
CA SER A 189 3.00 -13.63 -31.32
C SER A 189 3.66 -13.75 -29.95
N ILE A 190 4.70 -14.58 -29.80
CA ILE A 190 5.50 -14.66 -28.58
C ILE A 190 6.13 -13.30 -28.28
N ALA A 191 6.79 -12.71 -29.28
CA ALA A 191 7.39 -11.38 -29.13
C ALA A 191 6.34 -10.31 -28.78
N SER A 192 5.18 -10.35 -29.43
CA SER A 192 4.07 -9.43 -29.18
C SER A 192 3.49 -9.56 -27.77
N CYS A 193 3.31 -10.79 -27.27
CA CYS A 193 2.86 -11.03 -25.89
C CYS A 193 3.87 -10.51 -24.87
N LEU A 194 5.17 -10.76 -25.08
CA LEU A 194 6.24 -10.26 -24.21
C LEU A 194 6.28 -8.73 -24.19
N ALA A 195 6.26 -8.09 -25.36
CA ALA A 195 6.22 -6.64 -25.49
C ALA A 195 4.94 -6.05 -24.86
N SER A 196 3.78 -6.66 -25.11
CA SER A 196 2.51 -6.21 -24.52
C SER A 196 2.54 -6.35 -23.00
N THR A 197 3.07 -7.45 -22.45
CA THR A 197 3.22 -7.62 -20.99
C THR A 197 4.09 -6.53 -20.39
N CYS A 198 5.11 -6.14 -21.14
CA CYS A 198 6.02 -5.10 -20.78
C CYS A 198 5.39 -3.69 -20.82
N ASP A 199 4.45 -3.43 -21.73
CA ASP A 199 3.69 -2.18 -21.78
C ASP A 199 2.78 -2.00 -20.55
N PHE A 200 2.31 -3.10 -19.96
CA PHE A 200 1.55 -3.12 -18.70
C PHE A 200 2.42 -3.22 -17.45
N SER A 201 3.74 -3.19 -17.61
CA SER A 201 4.70 -3.29 -16.51
C SER A 201 4.84 -1.95 -15.76
N ARG A 202 5.50 -2.00 -14.60
CA ARG A 202 5.75 -0.84 -13.72
C ARG A 202 6.53 0.27 -14.41
N GLU A 203 7.57 -0.12 -15.13
CA GLU A 203 8.52 0.75 -15.81
C GLU A 203 8.54 0.41 -17.29
N PRO A 204 7.49 0.77 -18.04
CA PRO A 204 7.35 0.35 -19.43
C PRO A 204 8.55 0.81 -20.25
N GLN A 205 9.16 1.97 -19.95
CA GLN A 205 10.34 2.45 -20.65
C GLN A 205 11.57 1.53 -20.46
N ASN A 206 11.86 1.13 -19.22
CA ASN A 206 13.01 0.27 -18.91
C ASN A 206 12.77 -1.16 -19.40
N CYS A 207 11.54 -1.64 -19.25
CA CYS A 207 11.15 -2.94 -19.73
C CYS A 207 11.19 -2.99 -21.28
N VAL A 208 10.63 -1.99 -21.99
CA VAL A 208 10.54 -1.95 -23.46
C VAL A 208 11.94 -1.95 -24.08
N ALA A 209 12.94 -1.38 -23.42
CA ALA A 209 14.33 -1.45 -23.88
C ALA A 209 14.82 -2.91 -24.03
N ALA A 210 14.39 -3.83 -23.16
CA ALA A 210 14.72 -5.26 -23.23
C ALA A 210 13.71 -6.08 -24.05
N CYS A 211 12.44 -5.67 -24.05
CA CYS A 211 11.32 -6.36 -24.70
C CYS A 211 10.90 -5.77 -26.05
N ASN A 212 11.78 -5.00 -26.70
CA ASN A 212 11.45 -4.36 -27.97
C ASN A 212 11.25 -5.42 -29.07
N MET A 213 10.20 -5.26 -29.89
CA MET A 213 9.86 -6.19 -30.97
C MET A 213 11.03 -6.51 -31.93
N PRO A 214 11.84 -5.55 -32.42
CA PRO A 214 12.97 -5.84 -33.31
C PRO A 214 14.11 -6.61 -32.63
N LEU A 215 14.22 -6.55 -31.29
CA LEU A 215 15.21 -7.33 -30.54
C LEU A 215 14.71 -8.76 -30.33
N LEU A 216 13.44 -8.92 -29.96
CA LEU A 216 12.79 -10.22 -29.74
C LEU A 216 12.63 -11.01 -31.04
N TYR A 217 12.33 -10.31 -32.14
CA TYR A 217 12.06 -10.88 -33.45
C TYR A 217 13.06 -10.34 -34.47
N SER A 218 14.15 -11.09 -34.69
CA SER A 218 15.26 -10.66 -35.54
C SER A 218 15.25 -11.38 -36.89
N ASN A 219 15.65 -10.66 -37.95
CA ASN A 219 15.77 -11.18 -39.33
C ASN A 219 14.48 -11.74 -39.94
N GLY A 220 13.32 -11.34 -39.41
CA GLY A 220 12.03 -11.63 -40.04
C GLY A 220 11.52 -13.06 -39.91
N SER A 221 12.21 -13.95 -39.17
CA SER A 221 11.75 -15.35 -39.01
C SER A 221 12.18 -16.05 -37.71
N THR A 222 13.02 -15.45 -36.86
CA THR A 222 13.54 -16.14 -35.67
C THR A 222 13.42 -15.30 -34.41
N THR A 223 12.89 -15.93 -33.36
CA THR A 223 12.96 -15.45 -31.99
C THR A 223 14.41 -15.43 -31.53
N ASN A 224 14.90 -14.28 -31.09
CA ASN A 224 16.20 -14.18 -30.47
C ASN A 224 16.08 -14.63 -29.00
N LEU A 225 16.45 -15.87 -28.71
CA LEU A 225 16.37 -16.45 -27.36
C LEU A 225 17.11 -15.64 -26.29
N THR A 226 18.20 -14.97 -26.67
CA THR A 226 18.94 -14.10 -25.74
C THR A 226 18.10 -12.87 -25.38
N ALA A 227 17.44 -12.27 -26.37
CA ALA A 227 16.52 -11.15 -26.14
C ALA A 227 15.26 -11.58 -25.38
N VAL A 228 14.69 -12.76 -25.70
CA VAL A 228 13.56 -13.34 -24.96
C VAL A 228 13.93 -13.56 -23.49
N THR A 229 15.13 -14.08 -23.24
CA THR A 229 15.65 -14.28 -21.87
C THR A 229 15.83 -12.97 -21.14
N ALA A 230 16.43 -11.96 -21.79
CA ALA A 230 16.62 -10.64 -21.20
C ALA A 230 15.28 -9.97 -20.88
N CYS A 231 14.32 -10.05 -21.81
CA CYS A 231 12.97 -9.53 -21.62
C CYS A 231 12.23 -10.25 -20.48
N LEU A 232 12.25 -11.59 -20.44
CA LEU A 232 11.68 -12.35 -19.33
C LEU A 232 12.38 -12.04 -18.01
N SER A 233 13.71 -11.85 -18.01
CA SER A 233 14.42 -11.44 -16.81
C SER A 233 13.99 -10.06 -16.30
N MET A 234 13.60 -9.16 -17.20
CA MET A 234 13.05 -7.85 -16.84
C MET A 234 11.60 -7.97 -16.35
N ILE A 235 10.73 -8.68 -17.09
CA ILE A 235 9.32 -8.90 -16.71
C ILE A 235 9.23 -9.61 -15.35
N CYS A 236 10.08 -10.60 -15.12
CA CYS A 236 10.08 -11.39 -13.89
C CYS A 236 10.97 -10.80 -12.79
N GLY A 237 11.61 -9.66 -13.05
CA GLY A 237 12.33 -8.91 -12.03
C GLY A 237 11.36 -8.24 -11.07
N ASN A 238 11.71 -8.23 -9.77
CA ASN A 238 10.87 -7.67 -8.70
C ASN A 238 10.47 -6.21 -8.93
N THR A 239 11.25 -5.45 -9.69
CA THR A 239 11.09 -3.99 -9.84
C THR A 239 10.29 -3.58 -11.07
N CYS A 240 10.11 -4.47 -12.06
CA CYS A 240 9.49 -4.07 -13.34
C CYS A 240 8.15 -4.78 -13.59
N GLY A 241 7.95 -6.03 -13.16
CA GLY A 241 6.84 -6.86 -13.62
C GLY A 241 5.44 -6.46 -13.14
N LEU A 242 5.30 -6.00 -11.89
CA LEU A 242 3.99 -5.79 -11.26
C LEU A 242 3.50 -4.36 -11.50
N PRO A 243 2.24 -4.13 -11.91
CA PRO A 243 1.68 -2.79 -12.01
C PRO A 243 1.68 -2.12 -10.63
N TYR A 244 1.87 -0.79 -10.61
CA TYR A 244 1.74 -0.03 -9.38
C TYR A 244 0.32 -0.15 -8.83
N ALA A 245 0.22 -0.34 -7.51
CA ALA A 245 -1.00 0.02 -6.84
C ALA A 245 -1.25 1.52 -7.05
N ASN A 246 -2.53 1.93 -7.08
CA ASN A 246 -2.86 3.34 -7.25
C ASN A 246 -2.10 4.19 -6.21
N GLN A 247 -1.23 5.08 -6.71
CA GLN A 247 -0.33 5.89 -5.89
C GLN A 247 -1.05 6.83 -4.92
N ASP A 248 -2.30 7.19 -5.21
CA ASP A 248 -3.12 8.01 -4.31
C ASP A 248 -3.68 7.22 -3.13
N VAL A 249 -3.69 5.89 -3.23
CA VAL A 249 -4.18 4.97 -2.19
C VAL A 249 -3.03 4.34 -1.42
N MET A 250 -1.99 3.90 -2.11
CA MET A 250 -0.90 3.13 -1.52
C MET A 250 0.49 3.74 -1.75
N GLY A 251 0.54 5.00 -2.16
CA GLY A 251 1.80 5.71 -2.36
C GLY A 251 2.50 6.11 -1.06
N VAL A 252 3.75 6.54 -1.20
CA VAL A 252 4.64 6.87 -0.08
C VAL A 252 4.03 7.88 0.89
N GLY A 253 3.34 8.92 0.41
CA GLY A 253 2.73 9.91 1.31
C GLY A 253 1.61 9.35 2.19
N VAL A 254 0.72 8.50 1.65
CA VAL A 254 -0.34 7.85 2.42
C VAL A 254 0.27 6.90 3.46
N LEU A 255 1.32 6.20 3.06
CA LEU A 255 2.09 5.30 3.90
C LEU A 255 2.76 6.02 5.08
N VAL A 256 3.42 7.13 4.79
CA VAL A 256 4.01 8.03 5.78
C VAL A 256 2.93 8.55 6.73
N SER A 257 1.76 8.92 6.22
CA SER A 257 0.62 9.35 7.04
C SER A 257 0.14 8.26 8.00
N TYR A 258 0.08 7.00 7.58
CA TYR A 258 -0.24 5.89 8.49
C TYR A 258 0.81 5.69 9.57
N VAL A 259 2.10 5.81 9.21
CA VAL A 259 3.19 5.72 10.19
C VAL A 259 3.11 6.86 11.21
N ILE A 260 2.92 8.09 10.75
CA ILE A 260 2.74 9.27 11.62
C ILE A 260 1.54 9.06 12.55
N GLN A 261 0.41 8.62 12.01
CA GLN A 261 -0.80 8.36 12.76
C GLN A 261 -0.58 7.29 13.84
N ALA A 262 0.05 6.16 13.48
CA ALA A 262 0.36 5.07 14.39
C ALA A 262 1.29 5.52 15.53
N VAL A 263 2.39 6.21 15.20
CA VAL A 263 3.37 6.70 16.18
C VAL A 263 2.72 7.69 17.15
N LEU A 264 1.93 8.64 16.65
CA LEU A 264 1.26 9.63 17.50
C LEU A 264 0.22 8.98 18.42
N ILE A 265 -0.56 8.02 17.92
CA ILE A 265 -1.52 7.29 18.75
C ILE A 265 -0.80 6.48 19.83
N ILE A 266 0.28 5.76 19.50
CA ILE A 266 1.07 4.99 20.46
C ILE A 266 1.66 5.91 21.53
N ALA A 267 2.23 7.05 21.14
CA ALA A 267 2.77 8.03 22.08
C ALA A 267 1.68 8.56 23.03
N CYS A 268 0.50 8.90 22.50
CA CYS A 268 -0.65 9.30 23.30
C CYS A 268 -1.11 8.19 24.26
N ALA A 269 -1.21 6.95 23.78
CA ALA A 269 -1.59 5.80 24.59
C ALA A 269 -0.60 5.56 25.74
N ILE A 270 0.70 5.58 25.47
CA ILE A 270 1.76 5.42 26.49
C ILE A 270 1.66 6.53 27.53
N ALA A 271 1.53 7.80 27.10
CA ALA A 271 1.39 8.93 28.02
C ALA A 271 0.17 8.78 28.93
N LEU A 272 -0.96 8.31 28.39
CA LEU A 272 -2.18 8.09 29.14
C LEU A 272 -2.10 6.88 30.07
N ILE A 273 -1.46 5.77 29.67
CA ILE A 273 -1.21 4.61 30.54
C ILE A 273 -0.28 5.01 31.68
N ALA A 274 0.87 5.63 31.37
CA ALA A 274 1.86 6.04 32.37
C ALA A 274 1.24 6.99 33.40
N THR A 275 0.41 7.92 32.93
CA THR A 275 -0.36 8.80 33.80
C THR A 275 -1.35 7.98 34.65
N ALA A 276 -2.16 7.10 34.06
CA ALA A 276 -3.11 6.29 34.83
C ALA A 276 -2.41 5.45 35.93
N LEU A 277 -1.30 4.78 35.58
CA LEU A 277 -0.48 4.02 36.53
C LEU A 277 0.08 4.91 37.65
N TYR A 278 0.66 6.05 37.29
CA TYR A 278 1.21 7.00 38.26
C TYR A 278 0.18 7.40 39.33
N TYR A 279 -1.06 7.67 38.94
CA TYR A 279 -2.12 8.03 39.87
C TYR A 279 -2.64 6.84 40.68
N THR A 280 -2.68 5.63 40.11
CA THR A 280 -2.99 4.44 40.92
C THR A 280 -1.98 4.20 42.03
N PHE A 281 -0.71 4.57 41.83
CA PHE A 281 0.33 4.48 42.87
C PHE A 281 0.33 5.68 43.82
N ARG A 282 0.05 6.89 43.33
CA ARG A 282 0.06 8.12 44.12
C ARG A 282 -1.35 8.44 44.58
N SER A 283 -1.76 7.84 45.69
CA SER A 283 -3.09 7.84 46.33
C SER A 283 -3.68 9.23 46.73
N ARG A 284 -3.34 10.33 46.05
CA ARG A 284 -3.95 11.64 46.21
C ARG A 284 -5.00 11.87 45.13
N GLU A 285 -6.23 11.92 45.59
CA GLU A 285 -7.49 12.16 44.90
C GLU A 285 -7.56 13.59 44.33
N LYS A 286 -6.76 13.88 43.31
CA LYS A 286 -6.98 15.06 42.47
C LYS A 286 -7.55 14.57 41.16
N ASP A 287 -8.71 15.12 40.79
CA ASP A 287 -9.36 14.85 39.51
C ASP A 287 -8.36 15.02 38.39
N LEU A 288 -8.23 13.94 37.63
CA LEU A 288 -7.26 13.73 36.58
C LEU A 288 -7.74 14.39 35.29
N SER A 289 -8.06 15.70 35.35
CA SER A 289 -8.42 16.43 34.14
C SER A 289 -7.18 16.60 33.27
N LEU A 290 -7.32 16.23 31.99
CA LEU A 290 -6.32 16.59 30.99
C LEU A 290 -6.17 18.13 31.00
N SER A 291 -4.96 18.64 30.74
CA SER A 291 -4.81 20.05 30.40
C SER A 291 -5.76 20.36 29.24
N GLU A 292 -6.47 21.49 29.33
CA GLU A 292 -7.39 21.94 28.28
C GLU A 292 -6.68 21.99 26.91
N ASN A 293 -5.38 22.31 26.91
CA ASN A 293 -4.55 22.33 25.71
C ASN A 293 -4.32 20.94 25.12
N SER A 294 -4.03 19.93 25.97
CA SER A 294 -3.90 18.55 25.51
C SER A 294 -5.22 17.99 24.97
N GLN A 295 -6.35 18.40 25.57
CA GLN A 295 -7.67 18.00 25.08
C GLN A 295 -7.93 18.58 23.69
N ARG A 296 -7.72 19.89 23.51
CA ARG A 296 -7.89 20.55 22.20
C ARG A 296 -6.97 19.96 21.13
N GLY A 297 -5.72 19.66 21.48
CA GLY A 297 -4.77 19.01 20.57
C GLY A 297 -5.23 17.61 20.13
N LEU A 298 -5.71 16.79 21.07
CA LEU A 298 -6.20 15.44 20.76
C LEU A 298 -7.53 15.47 19.98
N GLU A 299 -8.39 16.45 20.24
CA GLU A 299 -9.59 16.73 19.45
C GLU A 299 -9.26 17.14 18.01
N GLY A 300 -8.28 18.04 17.82
CA GLY A 300 -7.79 18.45 16.50
C GLY A 300 -7.16 17.28 15.74
N PHE A 301 -6.37 16.45 16.44
CA PHE A 301 -5.82 15.22 15.85
C PHE A 301 -6.91 14.25 15.43
N LEU A 302 -7.92 13.99 16.27
CA LEU A 302 -9.06 13.14 15.91
C LEU A 302 -9.79 13.69 14.68
N ALA A 303 -10.04 15.00 14.62
CA ALA A 303 -10.70 15.61 13.47
C ALA A 303 -9.89 15.44 12.18
N ALA A 304 -8.57 15.68 12.22
CA ALA A 304 -7.69 15.48 11.08
C ALA A 304 -7.66 14.01 10.61
N GLN A 305 -7.61 13.05 11.55
CA GLN A 305 -7.71 11.62 11.24
C GLN A 305 -9.02 11.30 10.51
N CYS A 306 -10.16 11.74 11.05
CA CYS A 306 -11.47 11.51 10.44
C CYS A 306 -11.56 12.15 9.05
N TYR A 307 -11.09 13.39 8.86
CA TYR A 307 -11.14 14.05 7.56
C TYR A 307 -10.28 13.33 6.51
N PHE A 308 -9.06 12.94 6.89
CA PHE A 308 -8.17 12.17 6.04
C PHE A 308 -8.81 10.84 5.64
N THR A 309 -9.30 10.08 6.61
CA THR A 309 -9.99 8.81 6.35
C THR A 309 -11.20 9.00 5.46
N ILE A 310 -12.11 9.93 5.78
CA ILE A 310 -13.33 10.16 4.98
C ILE A 310 -12.98 10.43 3.52
N ALA A 311 -11.93 11.23 3.25
CA ALA A 311 -11.49 11.48 1.88
C ALA A 311 -11.02 10.20 1.18
N LEU A 312 -10.22 9.35 1.87
CA LEU A 312 -9.77 8.08 1.33
C LEU A 312 -10.92 7.07 1.12
N GLU A 313 -11.89 7.00 2.03
CA GLU A 313 -13.05 6.12 1.86
C GLU A 313 -13.92 6.56 0.69
N ILE A 314 -14.08 7.87 0.47
CA ILE A 314 -14.80 8.39 -0.70
C ILE A 314 -14.05 8.00 -1.98
N ALA A 315 -12.72 8.16 -2.02
CA ALA A 315 -11.90 7.72 -3.14
C ALA A 315 -12.00 6.20 -3.38
N ALA A 316 -12.02 5.41 -2.30
CA ALA A 316 -12.21 3.96 -2.35
C ALA A 316 -13.57 3.59 -2.97
N ILE A 317 -14.64 4.26 -2.56
CA ILE A 317 -16.00 4.05 -3.12
C ILE A 317 -16.03 4.43 -4.60
N CYS A 318 -15.41 5.54 -4.99
CA CYS A 318 -15.30 5.97 -6.38
C CYS A 318 -14.48 5.02 -7.26
N SER A 319 -13.63 4.19 -6.65
CA SER A 319 -12.83 3.18 -7.34
C SER A 319 -13.58 1.85 -7.57
N SER A 320 -14.90 1.81 -7.30
CA SER A 320 -15.75 0.63 -7.48
C SER A 320 -15.21 -0.62 -6.77
N PRO A 321 -15.20 -0.65 -5.42
CA PRO A 321 -14.54 -1.69 -4.64
C PRO A 321 -15.11 -3.11 -4.86
N SER A 322 -16.27 -3.22 -5.50
CA SER A 322 -16.88 -4.49 -5.93
C SER A 322 -16.14 -5.20 -7.04
N ASP A 323 -15.47 -4.43 -7.92
CA ASP A 323 -14.85 -4.89 -9.16
C ASP A 323 -13.37 -4.54 -9.22
N ILE A 324 -12.82 -4.07 -8.09
CA ILE A 324 -11.42 -3.72 -8.00
C ILE A 324 -10.55 -4.96 -8.03
N ASP A 325 -9.40 -4.85 -8.67
CA ASP A 325 -8.42 -5.92 -8.71
C ASP A 325 -7.91 -6.26 -7.29
N PRO A 326 -7.47 -7.50 -7.06
CA PRO A 326 -6.96 -7.93 -5.76
C PRO A 326 -5.89 -7.03 -5.16
N LEU A 327 -4.95 -6.55 -5.98
CA LEU A 327 -3.79 -5.78 -5.53
C LEU A 327 -4.23 -4.45 -4.92
N ASN A 328 -5.03 -3.67 -5.67
CA ASN A 328 -5.61 -2.43 -5.18
C ASN A 328 -6.67 -2.67 -4.10
N GLY A 329 -7.44 -3.77 -4.20
CA GLY A 329 -8.45 -4.14 -3.22
C GLY A 329 -7.87 -4.33 -1.82
N TYR A 330 -6.70 -4.93 -1.71
CA TYR A 330 -6.02 -5.07 -0.43
C TYR A 330 -5.42 -3.77 0.09
N ALA A 331 -4.90 -2.93 -0.80
CA ALA A 331 -4.45 -1.60 -0.43
C ALA A 331 -5.58 -0.80 0.22
N LEU A 332 -6.75 -0.79 -0.44
CA LEU A 332 -7.96 -0.17 0.09
C LEU A 332 -8.48 -0.86 1.36
N LEU A 333 -8.23 -2.15 1.54
CA LEU A 333 -8.64 -2.86 2.75
C LEU A 333 -7.83 -2.41 3.97
N SER A 334 -6.52 -2.18 3.78
CA SER A 334 -5.66 -1.55 4.80
C SER A 334 -6.17 -0.15 5.14
N VAL A 335 -6.50 0.65 4.12
CA VAL A 335 -7.09 2.00 4.28
C VAL A 335 -8.36 1.92 5.13
N ALA A 336 -9.32 1.06 4.77
CA ALA A 336 -10.57 0.88 5.50
C ALA A 336 -10.34 0.50 6.96
N ILE A 337 -9.40 -0.42 7.24
CA ILE A 337 -9.10 -0.83 8.61
C ILE A 337 -8.53 0.32 9.43
N THR A 338 -7.55 1.06 8.89
CA THR A 338 -7.02 2.26 9.58
C THR A 338 -8.11 3.30 9.80
N GLY A 339 -9.05 3.40 8.85
CA GLY A 339 -10.15 4.35 8.85
C GLY A 339 -11.20 4.16 9.94
N PHE A 340 -11.52 2.92 10.30
CA PHE A 340 -12.38 2.67 11.47
C PHE A 340 -11.60 2.53 12.77
N LEU A 341 -10.39 1.98 12.74
CA LEU A 341 -9.66 1.60 13.94
C LEU A 341 -9.05 2.81 14.65
N CYS A 342 -8.30 3.64 13.92
CA CYS A 342 -7.54 4.74 14.51
C CYS A 342 -8.46 5.83 15.10
N PRO A 343 -9.49 6.34 14.38
CA PRO A 343 -10.42 7.32 14.96
C PRO A 343 -11.18 6.79 16.18
N ALA A 344 -11.65 5.54 16.13
CA ALA A 344 -12.37 4.94 17.27
C ALA A 344 -11.46 4.80 18.50
N PHE A 345 -10.20 4.43 18.30
CA PHE A 345 -9.23 4.33 19.38
C PHE A 345 -8.86 5.72 19.95
N THR A 346 -8.62 6.73 19.11
CA THR A 346 -8.39 8.10 19.57
C THR A 346 -9.59 8.65 20.36
N LEU A 347 -10.81 8.37 19.91
CA LEU A 347 -12.04 8.72 20.63
C LEU A 347 -12.14 7.98 21.98
N MET A 348 -11.75 6.71 22.04
CA MET A 348 -11.67 5.94 23.28
C MET A 348 -10.69 6.58 24.27
N LEU A 349 -9.51 7.01 23.81
CA LEU A 349 -8.51 7.70 24.63
C LEU A 349 -9.07 9.02 25.20
N LEU A 350 -9.76 9.83 24.39
CA LEU A 350 -10.45 11.05 24.85
C LEU A 350 -11.49 10.74 25.93
N HIS A 351 -12.37 9.77 25.69
CA HIS A 351 -13.44 9.40 26.62
C HIS A 351 -12.91 8.80 27.93
N SER A 352 -11.77 8.08 27.89
CA SER A 352 -11.13 7.53 29.10
C SER A 352 -10.70 8.60 30.10
N ARG A 353 -10.57 9.85 29.65
CA ARG A 353 -10.18 11.02 30.45
C ARG A 353 -11.34 11.98 30.72
N GLY A 354 -12.56 11.58 30.41
CA GLY A 354 -13.76 12.40 30.60
C GLY A 354 -13.92 13.51 29.56
N CYS A 355 -13.02 13.62 28.57
CA CYS A 355 -13.16 14.56 27.47
C CYS A 355 -14.25 14.04 26.52
N ARG A 356 -15.40 14.73 26.51
CA ARG A 356 -16.56 14.35 25.68
C ARG A 356 -16.75 15.39 24.60
N THR A 357 -16.53 14.96 23.36
CA THR A 357 -16.54 15.83 22.19
C THR A 357 -17.66 15.36 21.26
N LYS A 358 -18.70 16.18 21.10
CA LYS A 358 -19.86 15.85 20.24
C LYS A 358 -19.46 15.81 18.77
N TYR A 359 -18.68 16.80 18.38
CA TYR A 359 -18.19 16.95 17.02
C TYR A 359 -17.23 15.81 16.62
N GLY A 360 -16.23 15.51 17.44
CA GLY A 360 -15.27 14.44 17.17
C GLY A 360 -15.94 13.06 17.13
N ALA A 361 -16.89 12.79 18.02
CA ALA A 361 -17.65 11.53 17.96
C ALA A 361 -18.56 11.43 16.73
N GLY A 362 -19.20 12.53 16.33
CA GLY A 362 -19.99 12.59 15.10
C GLY A 362 -19.13 12.31 13.86
N LEU A 363 -17.96 12.96 13.75
CA LEU A 363 -16.99 12.71 12.70
C LEU A 363 -16.49 11.25 12.70
N THR A 364 -16.17 10.71 13.89
CA THR A 364 -15.74 9.32 14.05
C THR A 364 -16.80 8.35 13.56
N LEU A 365 -18.08 8.62 13.87
CA LEU A 365 -19.19 7.80 13.42
C LEU A 365 -19.35 7.83 11.88
N VAL A 366 -19.25 9.01 11.27
CA VAL A 366 -19.30 9.14 9.79
C VAL A 366 -18.15 8.39 9.14
N SER A 367 -16.92 8.62 9.62
CA SER A 367 -15.70 7.92 9.17
C SER A 367 -15.86 6.40 9.30
N TYR A 368 -16.35 5.93 10.45
CA TYR A 368 -16.57 4.52 10.73
C TYR A 368 -17.61 3.88 9.79
N ILE A 369 -18.72 4.58 9.49
CA ILE A 369 -19.76 4.07 8.59
C ILE A 369 -19.20 3.89 7.18
N LEU A 370 -18.48 4.89 6.67
CA LEU A 370 -17.85 4.83 5.35
C LEU A 370 -16.81 3.70 5.28
N ALA A 371 -15.90 3.65 6.25
CA ALA A 371 -14.88 2.61 6.34
C ALA A 371 -15.49 1.21 6.49
N THR A 372 -16.59 1.07 7.24
CA THR A 372 -17.32 -0.21 7.34
C THR A 372 -17.93 -0.63 6.01
N PHE A 373 -18.51 0.32 5.25
CA PHE A 373 -19.07 0.04 3.93
C PHE A 373 -17.98 -0.44 2.96
N VAL A 374 -16.87 0.30 2.87
CA VAL A 374 -15.73 -0.05 2.01
C VAL A 374 -15.13 -1.39 2.44
N PHE A 375 -14.90 -1.59 3.74
CA PHE A 375 -14.38 -2.84 4.30
C PHE A 375 -15.21 -4.05 3.88
N TRP A 376 -16.54 -4.01 4.05
CA TRP A 376 -17.37 -5.18 3.74
C TRP A 376 -17.53 -5.41 2.24
N THR A 377 -17.54 -4.36 1.41
CA THR A 377 -17.54 -4.53 -0.05
C THR A 377 -16.24 -5.17 -0.54
N LEU A 378 -15.09 -4.68 -0.06
CA LEU A 378 -13.78 -5.26 -0.39
C LEU A 378 -13.64 -6.67 0.16
N TYR A 379 -14.05 -6.91 1.39
CA TYR A 379 -14.03 -8.24 1.99
C TYR A 379 -14.90 -9.21 1.20
N ALA A 380 -16.11 -8.80 0.79
CA ALA A 380 -16.99 -9.63 -0.03
C ALA A 380 -16.39 -9.93 -1.42
N ASN A 381 -15.72 -8.96 -2.04
CA ASN A 381 -15.02 -9.16 -3.31
C ASN A 381 -13.85 -10.13 -3.13
N LEU A 382 -12.90 -9.81 -2.24
CA LEU A 382 -11.69 -10.59 -2.00
C LEU A 382 -11.96 -11.99 -1.43
N SER A 383 -13.02 -12.16 -0.64
CA SER A 383 -13.36 -13.46 -0.05
C SER A 383 -13.99 -14.46 -1.02
N ARG A 384 -14.52 -14.02 -2.17
CA ARG A 384 -14.90 -14.95 -3.25
C ARG A 384 -13.71 -15.77 -3.74
N HIS A 385 -12.50 -15.24 -3.58
CA HIS A 385 -11.25 -15.89 -3.98
C HIS A 385 -10.61 -16.74 -2.85
N LEU A 386 -11.08 -16.63 -1.60
CA LEU A 386 -10.46 -17.26 -0.41
C LEU A 386 -10.73 -18.77 -0.22
N GLY A 387 -11.51 -19.41 -1.10
CA GLY A 387 -11.96 -20.79 -0.93
C GLY A 387 -11.16 -21.83 -1.72
N SER A 388 -10.41 -21.39 -2.72
CA SER A 388 -9.64 -22.26 -3.59
C SER A 388 -8.31 -21.59 -3.87
N THR A 389 -7.19 -22.30 -3.73
CA THR A 389 -5.88 -21.80 -4.20
C THR A 389 -5.99 -21.32 -5.65
N THR A 390 -6.78 -22.02 -6.46
CA THR A 390 -7.08 -21.61 -7.84
C THR A 390 -7.80 -20.27 -7.96
N GLY A 391 -8.55 -19.83 -6.95
CA GLY A 391 -9.35 -18.60 -7.01
C GLY A 391 -8.52 -17.33 -6.84
N SER A 392 -7.48 -17.35 -6.00
CA SER A 392 -6.51 -16.25 -5.90
C SER A 392 -5.62 -16.19 -7.14
N ASP A 393 -5.20 -17.35 -7.64
CA ASP A 393 -4.36 -17.45 -8.83
C ASP A 393 -5.12 -16.96 -10.06
N GLU A 394 -6.41 -17.29 -10.17
CA GLU A 394 -7.28 -16.80 -11.24
C GLU A 394 -7.47 -15.29 -11.16
N ALA A 395 -7.70 -14.73 -9.97
CA ALA A 395 -7.86 -13.28 -9.81
C ALA A 395 -6.58 -12.50 -10.16
N LEU A 396 -5.42 -13.08 -9.86
CA LEU A 396 -4.14 -12.55 -10.28
C LEU A 396 -3.94 -12.72 -11.79
N ARG A 397 -4.31 -13.86 -12.38
CA ARG A 397 -4.30 -14.05 -13.84
C ARG A 397 -5.21 -13.06 -14.55
N GLU A 398 -6.38 -12.75 -13.99
CA GLU A 398 -7.31 -11.73 -14.48
C GLU A 398 -6.63 -10.34 -14.56
N LEU A 399 -5.85 -9.96 -13.54
CA LEU A 399 -5.11 -8.69 -13.53
C LEU A 399 -4.10 -8.59 -14.68
N TYR A 400 -3.56 -9.73 -15.12
CA TYR A 400 -2.56 -9.79 -16.19
C TYR A 400 -3.13 -10.28 -17.52
N LYS A 401 -4.44 -10.23 -17.76
CA LYS A 401 -4.97 -10.68 -19.04
C LYS A 401 -4.54 -9.78 -20.18
N ILE A 402 -3.71 -10.35 -21.04
CA ILE A 402 -3.24 -9.70 -22.25
C ILE A 402 -3.80 -10.49 -23.44
N PRO A 403 -4.59 -9.85 -24.32
CA PRO A 403 -5.20 -10.53 -25.47
C PRO A 403 -4.16 -11.19 -26.40
N THR A 404 -3.00 -10.57 -26.57
CA THR A 404 -1.89 -11.11 -27.40
C THR A 404 -1.27 -12.37 -26.80
N CYS A 405 -1.47 -12.61 -25.50
CA CYS A 405 -1.04 -13.81 -24.79
C CYS A 405 -2.18 -14.85 -24.65
N GLY A 406 -3.27 -14.73 -25.43
CA GLY A 406 -4.42 -15.64 -25.32
C GLY A 406 -5.20 -15.48 -23.99
N GLY A 407 -5.19 -14.29 -23.40
CA GLY A 407 -5.84 -14.04 -22.12
C GLY A 407 -5.03 -14.52 -20.90
N SER A 408 -3.73 -14.75 -21.05
CA SER A 408 -2.74 -14.87 -19.96
C SER A 408 -1.77 -13.68 -20.01
N SER A 409 -0.59 -13.79 -19.38
CA SER A 409 0.57 -12.89 -19.56
C SER A 409 1.87 -13.67 -19.59
N ALA A 410 2.94 -13.00 -20.03
CA ALA A 410 4.28 -13.54 -19.88
C ALA A 410 4.74 -13.66 -18.41
N ILE A 411 4.07 -12.99 -17.45
CA ILE A 411 4.39 -13.13 -16.00
C ILE A 411 4.12 -14.55 -15.51
N ALA A 412 3.17 -15.27 -16.10
CA ALA A 412 2.92 -16.67 -15.79
C ALA A 412 4.12 -17.59 -16.07
N LEU A 413 5.12 -17.12 -16.84
CA LEU A 413 6.36 -17.85 -17.12
C LEU A 413 7.42 -17.63 -16.05
N CYS A 414 7.28 -16.65 -15.15
CA CYS A 414 8.29 -16.33 -14.14
C CYS A 414 8.65 -17.48 -13.20
N PRO A 415 7.69 -18.31 -12.73
CA PRO A 415 8.01 -19.48 -11.93
C PRO A 415 8.94 -20.45 -12.66
N GLN A 416 8.77 -20.62 -13.97
CA GLN A 416 9.65 -21.45 -14.81
C GLN A 416 11.00 -20.77 -15.07
N SER A 417 11.00 -19.44 -15.24
CA SER A 417 12.12 -18.67 -15.78
C SER A 417 13.12 -18.20 -14.75
N ILE A 418 12.69 -17.88 -13.53
CA ILE A 418 13.55 -17.36 -12.46
C ILE A 418 13.47 -18.25 -11.21
N GLY A 419 12.43 -19.07 -11.09
CA GLY A 419 12.21 -19.92 -9.93
C GLY A 419 11.45 -19.26 -8.80
N ASN A 420 11.30 -17.93 -8.85
CA ASN A 420 10.44 -17.15 -7.98
C ASN A 420 9.11 -16.90 -8.68
N ASP A 421 8.01 -17.22 -8.00
CA ASP A 421 6.70 -16.79 -8.43
C ASP A 421 6.42 -15.43 -7.79
N PRO A 422 6.33 -14.33 -8.57
CA PRO A 422 5.97 -13.02 -8.02
C PRO A 422 4.57 -13.05 -7.37
N LEU A 423 3.74 -14.03 -7.72
CA LEU A 423 2.39 -14.24 -7.17
C LEU A 423 2.39 -15.08 -5.89
N ASP A 424 3.41 -15.91 -5.62
CA ASP A 424 3.49 -16.73 -4.40
C ASP A 424 3.48 -15.87 -3.14
N TYR A 425 4.00 -14.65 -3.24
CA TYR A 425 3.89 -13.65 -2.19
C TYR A 425 2.43 -13.23 -1.92
N LEU A 426 1.64 -12.95 -2.96
CA LEU A 426 0.20 -12.65 -2.84
C LEU A 426 -0.57 -13.88 -2.36
N ALA A 427 -0.30 -15.06 -2.92
CA ALA A 427 -0.90 -16.33 -2.52
C ALA A 427 -0.61 -16.66 -1.04
N GLY A 428 0.60 -16.35 -0.57
CA GLY A 428 1.00 -16.46 0.83
C GLY A 428 0.12 -15.60 1.74
N PHE A 429 -0.28 -14.41 1.29
CA PHE A 429 -1.21 -13.56 2.02
C PHE A 429 -2.63 -14.16 2.13
N TYR A 430 -3.11 -14.83 1.08
CA TYR A 430 -4.42 -15.51 1.09
C TYR A 430 -4.44 -16.76 1.98
N ASN A 431 -3.41 -17.62 1.83
CA ASN A 431 -3.50 -19.02 2.24
C ASN A 431 -2.60 -19.41 3.40
N GLN A 432 -1.54 -18.66 3.71
CA GLN A 432 -0.67 -19.04 4.81
C GLN A 432 -1.31 -18.64 6.15
N GLY A 433 -1.28 -19.54 7.12
CA GLY A 433 -1.72 -19.32 8.50
C GLY A 433 -0.93 -18.25 9.26
N SER A 434 -0.17 -17.40 8.55
CA SER A 434 0.46 -16.23 9.14
C SER A 434 -0.60 -15.18 9.47
N ILE A 435 -0.62 -14.72 10.71
CA ILE A 435 -1.21 -13.43 11.07
C ILE A 435 -0.25 -12.39 10.47
N PRO A 436 -0.64 -11.57 9.48
CA PRO A 436 -1.99 -11.19 9.04
C PRO A 436 -2.68 -12.10 7.99
N ASN A 437 -3.95 -12.49 8.21
CA ASN A 437 -4.79 -13.20 7.23
C ASN A 437 -6.16 -12.52 7.05
N LEU A 438 -6.71 -12.52 5.83
CA LEU A 438 -8.02 -11.96 5.48
C LEU A 438 -9.17 -12.51 6.36
N ARG A 439 -9.08 -13.78 6.79
CA ARG A 439 -10.05 -14.42 7.71
C ARG A 439 -10.12 -13.78 9.10
N THR A 440 -9.03 -13.14 9.54
CA THR A 440 -8.96 -12.53 10.88
C THR A 440 -9.43 -11.07 10.88
N MET A 441 -9.56 -10.43 9.72
CA MET A 441 -9.95 -9.02 9.62
C MET A 441 -11.35 -8.71 10.16
N PRO A 442 -12.39 -9.55 9.95
CA PRO A 442 -13.71 -9.30 10.54
C PRO A 442 -13.70 -9.26 12.08
N LEU A 443 -12.74 -9.93 12.73
CA LEU A 443 -12.56 -9.85 14.18
C LEU A 443 -12.12 -8.45 14.61
N LEU A 444 -11.19 -7.83 13.86
CA LEU A 444 -10.71 -6.46 14.10
C LEU A 444 -11.85 -5.44 13.96
N TRP A 445 -12.66 -5.61 12.90
CA TRP A 445 -13.87 -4.82 12.71
C TRP A 445 -14.81 -5.00 13.90
N GLY A 446 -15.19 -6.24 14.24
CA GLY A 446 -16.14 -6.53 15.33
C GLY A 446 -15.70 -5.99 16.70
N TRP A 447 -14.40 -6.07 17.01
CA TRP A 447 -13.82 -5.45 18.20
C TRP A 447 -13.98 -3.92 18.19
N THR A 448 -13.68 -3.28 17.06
CA THR A 448 -13.81 -1.82 16.92
C THR A 448 -15.27 -1.38 17.01
N THR A 449 -16.20 -2.13 16.39
CA THR A 449 -17.65 -1.93 16.50
C THR A 449 -18.10 -1.95 17.95
N LEU A 450 -17.63 -2.94 18.72
CA LEU A 450 -17.98 -3.08 20.13
C LEU A 450 -17.51 -1.85 20.94
N ILE A 451 -16.27 -1.41 20.74
CA ILE A 451 -15.75 -0.18 21.37
C ILE A 451 -16.62 1.00 21.00
N LEU A 452 -16.91 1.20 19.72
CA LEU A 452 -17.67 2.36 19.26
C LEU A 452 -19.09 2.37 19.82
N ILE A 453 -19.76 1.21 19.90
CA ILE A 453 -21.08 1.08 20.53
C ILE A 453 -21.02 1.48 22.01
N LEU A 454 -19.98 1.06 22.74
CA LEU A 454 -19.79 1.45 24.14
C LEU A 454 -19.58 2.98 24.27
N LEU A 455 -18.77 3.59 23.40
CA LEU A 455 -18.50 5.03 23.39
C LEU A 455 -19.75 5.84 23.02
N ALA A 456 -20.46 5.44 21.96
CA ALA A 456 -21.67 6.10 21.48
C ALA A 456 -22.80 5.98 22.51
N SER A 457 -22.96 4.82 23.14
CA SER A 457 -23.94 4.61 24.22
C SER A 457 -23.66 5.54 25.39
N ASN A 458 -22.40 5.67 25.81
CA ASN A 458 -22.00 6.59 26.87
C ASN A 458 -22.33 8.05 26.52
N GLN A 459 -22.13 8.44 25.27
CA GLN A 459 -22.40 9.81 24.81
C GLN A 459 -23.90 10.10 24.66
N ALA A 460 -24.67 9.18 24.10
CA ALA A 460 -26.12 9.31 23.96
C ALA A 460 -26.80 9.46 25.32
N ARG A 461 -26.35 8.71 26.34
CA ARG A 461 -26.85 8.83 27.73
C ARG A 461 -26.63 10.22 28.31
N TYR A 462 -25.48 10.83 28.03
CA TYR A 462 -25.19 12.17 28.49
C TYR A 462 -26.06 13.22 27.79
N LEU A 463 -26.35 13.02 26.51
CA LEU A 463 -27.17 13.92 25.70
C LEU A 463 -28.67 13.81 26.03
N PHE A 464 -29.17 12.60 26.20
CA PHE A 464 -30.60 12.30 26.34
C PHE A 464 -31.01 11.90 27.75
N GLY A 465 -30.07 11.82 28.70
CA GLY A 465 -30.37 11.48 30.08
C GLY A 465 -31.28 12.55 30.70
N PRO A 466 -32.52 12.20 31.12
CA PRO A 466 -33.41 13.17 31.75
C PRO A 466 -32.77 13.70 33.02
N GLN A 467 -32.63 15.01 33.11
CA GLN A 467 -31.78 15.65 34.11
C GLN A 467 -32.29 15.45 35.56
N ASN A 468 -33.54 14.99 35.76
CA ASN A 468 -34.19 14.95 37.08
C ASN A 468 -35.16 13.75 37.30
N SER A 469 -35.02 12.61 36.63
CA SER A 469 -35.97 11.50 36.85
C SER A 469 -35.61 10.65 38.09
N PRO A 470 -36.46 10.59 39.14
CA PRO A 470 -36.15 9.92 40.42
C PRO A 470 -36.03 8.38 40.35
N GLY A 471 -36.30 7.75 39.19
CA GLY A 471 -36.12 6.32 38.96
C GLY A 471 -34.77 5.89 38.38
N GLN A 472 -33.83 6.83 38.14
CA GLN A 472 -32.64 6.58 37.30
C GLN A 472 -31.43 6.00 38.05
N THR A 473 -31.51 5.82 39.37
CA THR A 473 -30.38 5.43 40.22
C THR A 473 -29.80 4.04 39.89
N ARG A 474 -30.64 3.07 39.50
CA ARG A 474 -30.19 1.71 39.19
C ARG A 474 -29.43 1.62 37.87
N LEU A 475 -29.86 2.38 36.87
CA LEU A 475 -29.20 2.44 35.56
C LEU A 475 -27.96 3.34 35.57
N GLN A 476 -27.91 4.38 36.41
CA GLN A 476 -26.67 5.15 36.59
C GLN A 476 -25.56 4.32 37.26
N SER A 477 -25.91 3.49 38.24
CA SER A 477 -24.96 2.64 38.96
C SER A 477 -24.23 1.64 38.03
N THR A 478 -24.96 0.91 37.19
CA THR A 478 -24.35 -0.02 36.23
C THR A 478 -23.45 0.68 35.20
N TRP A 479 -23.68 1.96 34.92
CA TRP A 479 -22.89 2.71 33.95
C TRP A 479 -21.68 3.40 34.55
N ALA A 480 -21.79 3.86 35.80
CA ALA A 480 -20.60 4.21 36.58
C ALA A 480 -19.63 3.03 36.66
N LEU A 481 -20.16 1.79 36.75
CA LEU A 481 -19.34 0.58 36.67
C LEU A 481 -18.67 0.43 35.29
N VAL A 482 -19.41 0.57 34.18
CA VAL A 482 -18.82 0.47 32.81
C VAL A 482 -17.75 1.54 32.57
N VAL A 483 -17.99 2.80 32.96
CA VAL A 483 -16.99 3.87 32.83
C VAL A 483 -15.79 3.60 33.72
N ARG A 484 -15.98 3.09 34.95
CA ARG A 484 -14.89 2.65 35.82
C ARG A 484 -14.10 1.49 35.23
N ILE A 485 -14.76 0.55 34.56
CA ILE A 485 -14.12 -0.57 33.87
C ILE A 485 -13.30 -0.06 32.68
N LEU A 486 -13.86 0.81 31.84
CA LEU A 486 -13.17 1.40 30.68
C LEU A 486 -11.99 2.29 31.08
N ALA A 487 -12.14 3.08 32.15
CA ALA A 487 -11.06 3.89 32.72
C ALA A 487 -10.09 3.07 33.57
N HIS A 488 -10.35 1.79 33.79
CA HIS A 488 -9.46 0.92 34.55
C HIS A 488 -8.14 0.75 33.77
N PRO A 489 -6.98 0.91 34.42
CA PRO A 489 -5.69 0.81 33.74
C PRO A 489 -5.51 -0.52 33.01
N ILE A 490 -6.06 -1.62 33.55
CA ILE A 490 -6.03 -2.95 32.92
C ILE A 490 -6.84 -2.96 31.60
N ALA A 491 -8.04 -2.40 31.59
CA ALA A 491 -8.86 -2.37 30.37
C ALA A 491 -8.20 -1.50 29.29
N LEU A 492 -7.65 -0.35 29.70
CA LEU A 492 -6.91 0.53 28.80
C LEU A 492 -5.64 -0.16 28.27
N LEU A 493 -4.91 -0.90 29.10
CA LEU A 493 -3.76 -1.70 28.69
C LEU A 493 -4.16 -2.78 27.68
N VAL A 494 -5.24 -3.52 27.94
CA VAL A 494 -5.76 -4.54 27.00
C VAL A 494 -6.16 -3.90 25.69
N ALA A 495 -6.91 -2.78 25.72
CA ALA A 495 -7.31 -2.09 24.50
C ALA A 495 -6.11 -1.54 23.72
N CYS A 496 -5.09 -1.01 24.40
CA CYS A 496 -3.84 -0.56 23.77
C CYS A 496 -3.03 -1.74 23.21
N THR A 497 -3.04 -2.89 23.89
CA THR A 497 -2.36 -4.11 23.40
C THR A 497 -3.04 -4.62 22.13
N LEU A 498 -4.37 -4.71 22.14
CA LEU A 498 -5.15 -5.12 20.96
C LEU A 498 -4.95 -4.14 19.80
N PHE A 499 -5.00 -2.84 20.07
CA PHE A 499 -4.70 -1.82 19.06
C PHE A 499 -3.27 -1.91 18.54
N GLY A 500 -2.28 -2.14 19.42
CA GLY A 500 -0.89 -2.36 19.04
C GLY A 500 -0.70 -3.59 18.18
N LEU A 501 -1.41 -4.69 18.48
CA LEU A 501 -1.44 -5.88 17.62
C LEU A 501 -2.05 -5.58 16.25
N SER A 502 -3.12 -4.78 16.20
CA SER A 502 -3.71 -4.33 14.93
C SER A 502 -2.76 -3.44 14.12
N LEU A 503 -2.00 -2.56 14.78
CA LEU A 503 -0.96 -1.78 14.09
C LEU A 503 0.19 -2.67 13.63
N GLY A 504 0.59 -3.66 14.44
CA GLY A 504 1.58 -4.67 14.03
C GLY A 504 1.12 -5.47 12.82
N TYR A 505 -0.16 -5.82 12.75
CA TYR A 505 -0.80 -6.43 11.59
C TYR A 505 -0.66 -5.53 10.35
N GLN A 506 -0.98 -4.24 10.47
CA GLN A 506 -0.85 -3.28 9.37
C GLN A 506 0.61 -3.04 8.96
N ALA A 507 1.52 -2.98 9.91
CA ALA A 507 2.95 -2.81 9.64
C ALA A 507 3.53 -4.02 8.91
N GLU A 508 3.11 -5.24 9.28
CA GLU A 508 3.52 -6.46 8.59
C GLU A 508 2.96 -6.50 7.17
N MET A 509 1.69 -6.13 6.98
CA MET A 509 1.10 -5.91 5.66
C MET A 509 1.94 -4.96 4.82
N LEU A 510 2.29 -3.81 5.38
CA LEU A 510 3.03 -2.77 4.69
C LEU A 510 4.47 -3.16 4.37
N ARG A 511 5.14 -3.84 5.30
CA ARG A 511 6.48 -4.39 5.11
C ARG A 511 6.48 -5.39 3.97
N LYS A 512 5.44 -6.24 3.92
CA LYS A 512 5.22 -7.19 2.85
C LYS A 512 5.02 -6.42 1.52
N TYR A 513 4.14 -5.41 1.45
CA TYR A 513 3.92 -4.59 0.24
C TYR A 513 5.18 -3.87 -0.26
N SER A 514 5.96 -3.36 0.68
CA SER A 514 7.25 -2.74 0.39
C SER A 514 8.25 -3.75 -0.15
N GLY A 515 8.21 -5.01 0.32
CA GLY A 515 9.06 -6.08 -0.17
C GLY A 515 8.68 -6.58 -1.57
N SER A 516 7.41 -6.48 -1.94
CA SER A 516 6.93 -6.77 -3.29
C SER A 516 7.10 -5.61 -4.27
N ASP A 517 7.69 -4.49 -3.81
CA ASP A 517 7.95 -3.30 -4.63
C ASP A 517 6.72 -2.80 -5.40
N VAL A 518 5.55 -2.91 -4.76
CA VAL A 518 4.26 -2.43 -5.32
C VAL A 518 4.09 -0.93 -5.10
N ILE A 519 4.85 -0.38 -4.14
CA ILE A 519 4.83 1.02 -3.75
C ILE A 519 5.88 1.77 -4.57
N ASP A 520 5.45 2.78 -5.32
CA ASP A 520 6.38 3.73 -5.93
C ASP A 520 6.99 4.63 -4.85
N TRP A 521 8.28 4.43 -4.57
CA TRP A 521 9.03 5.24 -3.60
C TRP A 521 9.51 6.57 -4.18
N ASP A 522 9.65 6.65 -5.50
CA ASP A 522 10.19 7.82 -6.20
C ASP A 522 9.07 8.72 -6.73
N GLY A 523 7.91 8.14 -7.03
CA GLY A 523 6.72 8.84 -7.50
C GLY A 523 5.91 9.49 -6.38
N TRP A 524 6.01 10.82 -6.29
CA TRP A 524 5.13 11.64 -5.46
C TRP A 524 3.92 12.14 -6.23
N SER A 525 2.73 11.64 -5.90
CA SER A 525 1.48 12.20 -6.40
C SER A 525 1.01 13.40 -5.55
N PHE A 526 0.12 14.22 -6.10
CA PHE A 526 -0.49 15.32 -5.35
C PHE A 526 -1.23 14.80 -4.09
N GLY A 527 -1.95 13.68 -4.22
CA GLY A 527 -2.68 13.06 -3.10
C GLY A 527 -1.76 12.68 -1.94
N GLN A 528 -0.55 12.20 -2.25
CA GLN A 528 0.46 11.87 -1.25
C GLN A 528 1.00 13.09 -0.49
N VAL A 529 1.24 14.20 -1.18
CA VAL A 529 1.69 15.45 -0.52
C VAL A 529 0.59 15.97 0.40
N VAL A 530 -0.66 15.99 -0.07
CA VAL A 530 -1.82 16.38 0.74
C VAL A 530 -1.96 15.48 1.96
N ALA A 531 -1.76 14.17 1.81
CA ALA A 531 -1.82 13.22 2.92
C ALA A 531 -0.87 13.60 4.06
N VAL A 532 0.36 14.02 3.76
CA VAL A 532 1.36 14.42 4.76
C VAL A 532 1.01 15.79 5.38
N VAL A 533 0.61 16.75 4.54
CA VAL A 533 0.30 18.13 4.98
C VAL A 533 -0.88 18.18 5.94
N VAL A 534 -1.87 17.28 5.78
CA VAL A 534 -3.02 17.19 6.71
C VAL A 534 -2.59 16.94 8.16
N PHE A 535 -1.49 16.22 8.39
CA PHE A 535 -0.97 15.97 9.74
C PHE A 535 -0.04 17.08 10.26
N ALA A 536 0.52 17.91 9.38
CA ALA A 536 1.43 18.98 9.78
C ALA A 536 0.76 19.99 10.71
N GLN A 537 -0.49 20.40 10.41
CA GLN A 537 -1.21 21.38 11.21
C GLN A 537 -1.54 20.89 12.63
N PRO A 538 -2.18 19.72 12.84
CA PRO A 538 -2.43 19.20 14.19
C PRO A 538 -1.17 19.02 15.02
N VAL A 539 -0.08 18.57 14.39
CA VAL A 539 1.22 18.39 15.06
C VAL A 539 1.82 19.73 15.45
N ALA A 540 1.81 20.73 14.56
CA ALA A 540 2.30 22.07 14.85
C ALA A 540 1.49 22.75 15.95
N ASP A 541 0.15 22.64 15.91
CA ASP A 541 -0.74 23.18 16.93
C ASP A 541 -0.47 22.53 18.30
N TYR A 542 -0.30 21.20 18.34
CA TYR A 542 0.03 20.49 19.57
C TYR A 542 1.40 20.90 20.13
N LEU A 543 2.43 20.97 19.29
CA LEU A 543 3.78 21.41 19.70
C LEU A 543 3.78 22.84 20.22
N HIS A 544 3.05 23.74 19.56
CA HIS A 544 2.91 25.13 19.99
C HIS A 544 2.25 25.22 21.37
N LEU A 545 1.17 24.46 21.59
CA LEU A 545 0.50 24.39 22.88
C LEU A 545 1.39 23.80 23.98
N LEU A 546 2.12 22.73 23.68
CA LEU A 546 3.07 22.10 24.62
C LEU A 546 4.19 23.08 25.03
N LEU A 547 4.75 23.79 24.04
CA LEU A 547 5.81 24.77 24.28
C LEU A 547 5.30 25.93 25.13
N ARG A 548 4.09 26.42 24.85
CA ARG A 548 3.44 27.47 25.64
C ARG A 548 3.25 27.04 27.10
N ASP A 549 2.74 25.84 27.35
CA ASP A 549 2.53 25.32 28.70
C ASP A 549 3.85 25.22 29.48
N HIS A 550 4.92 24.73 28.84
CA HIS A 550 6.24 24.67 29.45
C HIS A 550 6.81 26.06 29.79
N LEU A 551 6.59 27.05 28.92
CA LEU A 551 7.03 28.42 29.17
C LEU A 551 6.24 29.08 30.31
N GLU A 552 4.93 28.86 30.39
CA GLU A 552 4.09 29.35 31.48
C GLU A 552 4.45 28.70 32.82
N GLN A 553 4.71 27.39 32.86
CA GLN A 553 5.19 26.69 34.05
C GLN A 553 6.55 27.23 34.54
N ARG A 554 7.49 27.49 33.61
CA ARG A 554 8.79 28.11 33.96
C ARG A 554 8.61 29.52 34.53
N LYS A 555 7.69 30.31 33.98
CA LYS A 555 7.36 31.65 34.51
C LYS A 555 6.72 31.56 35.91
N ALA A 556 5.81 30.62 36.14
CA ALA A 556 5.18 30.41 37.43
C ALA A 556 6.18 29.96 38.51
N SER A 557 7.07 29.00 38.17
CA SER A 557 8.14 28.55 39.06
C SER A 557 9.10 29.69 39.43
N LYS A 558 9.49 30.55 38.48
CA LYS A 558 10.31 31.73 38.76
C LYS A 558 9.62 32.75 39.67
N ARG A 559 8.30 32.97 39.51
CA ARG A 559 7.54 33.89 40.39
C ARG A 559 7.42 33.39 41.83
N GLN A 560 7.45 32.08 42.04
CA GLN A 560 7.27 31.49 43.37
C GLN A 560 8.55 31.49 44.22
N VAL A 561 9.72 31.71 43.62
CA VAL A 561 11.03 31.69 44.30
C VAL A 561 11.40 33.03 44.96
N ASP A 562 10.59 34.10 44.81
CA ASP A 562 11.01 35.45 45.23
C ASP A 562 10.03 36.27 46.11
N PRO A 563 9.50 35.76 47.25
CA PRO A 563 8.91 36.63 48.27
C PRO A 563 9.79 36.87 49.52
N GLN A 564 10.91 36.16 49.72
CA GLN A 564 11.55 36.11 51.05
C GLN A 564 12.92 36.78 51.21
N THR A 565 13.48 37.42 50.18
CA THR A 565 14.85 37.96 50.24
C THR A 565 14.99 39.48 50.09
N LYS A 566 13.88 40.23 50.17
CA LYS A 566 13.94 41.70 50.24
C LYS A 566 13.04 42.24 51.34
N GLY A 567 13.62 42.45 52.51
CA GLY A 567 12.98 43.23 53.59
C GLY A 567 13.11 42.61 54.97
N SER A 568 14.34 42.32 55.41
CA SER A 568 14.64 42.42 56.85
C SER A 568 14.51 43.90 57.25
N TYR A 569 13.27 44.35 57.44
CA TYR A 569 13.04 45.52 58.29
C TYR A 569 13.17 45.00 59.72
N VAL A 570 14.24 45.42 60.37
CA VAL A 570 14.47 45.27 61.80
C VAL A 570 13.24 45.83 62.52
N ALA A 571 12.39 44.96 63.06
CA ALA A 571 11.34 45.35 63.97
C ALA A 571 12.00 45.84 65.26
N VAL A 572 12.05 47.17 65.44
CA VAL A 572 12.34 47.77 66.74
C VAL A 572 11.21 47.38 67.68
N SER A 573 11.57 46.57 68.67
CA SER A 573 10.75 46.19 69.81
C SER A 573 10.24 47.45 70.53
N GLN A 574 8.92 47.65 70.59
CA GLN A 574 8.30 48.56 71.54
C GLN A 574 7.47 47.77 72.55
N ALA A 575 7.63 48.25 73.79
CA ALA A 575 7.35 47.63 75.06
C ALA A 575 5.89 47.23 75.34
N ALA A 576 5.81 46.31 76.29
CA ALA A 576 4.65 45.80 76.98
C ALA A 576 3.70 46.86 77.56
N THR A 577 2.41 46.53 77.55
CA THR A 577 1.44 46.91 78.60
C THR A 577 0.45 45.76 78.84
N PRO A 578 0.03 45.50 80.09
CA PRO A 578 -0.81 44.36 80.46
C PRO A 578 -2.31 44.70 80.55
N ASN A 579 -3.11 43.64 80.48
CA ASN A 579 -4.47 43.45 81.03
C ASN A 579 -5.60 44.38 80.56
N VAL A 580 -6.73 43.78 80.15
CA VAL A 580 -7.98 43.70 80.95
C VAL A 580 -9.05 42.98 80.11
N ARG A 581 -9.62 41.93 80.70
CA ARG A 581 -10.83 41.24 80.27
C ARG A 581 -12.04 42.08 80.72
N PRO A 582 -13.12 42.17 79.93
CA PRO A 582 -14.38 41.68 80.50
C PRO A 582 -15.29 40.95 79.52
N SER A 583 -16.09 40.10 80.14
CA SER A 583 -17.19 39.30 79.63
C SER A 583 -18.50 40.09 79.51
N SER A 584 -19.19 39.93 78.37
CA SER A 584 -20.66 39.90 78.18
C SER A 584 -20.86 39.71 76.67
N GLY A 585 -21.68 38.80 76.14
CA GLY A 585 -23.02 38.40 76.57
C GLY A 585 -24.04 39.24 75.81
N LEU A 586 -24.34 38.92 74.54
CA LEU A 586 -25.66 39.18 73.96
C LEU A 586 -25.88 38.44 72.63
N SER A 587 -26.99 37.71 72.63
CA SER A 587 -27.70 37.00 71.58
C SER A 587 -28.09 37.85 70.36
N THR A 588 -27.92 37.30 69.16
CA THR A 588 -28.53 37.78 67.91
C THR A 588 -29.45 36.69 67.32
N PRO A 589 -30.74 36.99 67.07
CA PRO A 589 -31.64 36.03 66.44
C PRO A 589 -31.67 36.15 64.91
N SER A 590 -31.56 34.99 64.26
CA SER A 590 -32.42 34.49 63.17
C SER A 590 -33.20 35.52 62.35
N MET A 591 -32.73 35.78 61.12
CA MET A 591 -33.53 36.40 60.06
C MET A 591 -34.40 35.34 59.37
N GLN A 592 -35.71 35.44 59.63
CA GLN A 592 -36.78 34.66 59.02
C GLN A 592 -37.32 35.45 57.81
N LYS A 593 -37.35 34.84 56.62
CA LYS A 593 -37.85 35.46 55.38
C LYS A 593 -39.16 34.77 54.94
N HIS A 594 -40.29 35.30 55.40
CA HIS A 594 -41.62 35.19 54.77
C HIS A 594 -41.81 36.45 53.90
N HIS A 595 -42.64 36.58 52.87
CA HIS A 595 -43.71 35.82 52.21
C HIS A 595 -43.90 36.53 50.85
N THR A 596 -44.37 35.83 49.81
CA THR A 596 -45.70 36.13 49.20
C THR A 596 -46.00 35.20 48.01
N HIS A 597 -47.22 34.65 48.06
CA HIS A 597 -47.89 33.90 47.01
C HIS A 597 -48.93 34.79 46.29
N SER A 598 -49.34 34.31 45.11
CA SER A 598 -50.61 34.55 44.37
C SER A 598 -50.57 35.53 43.19
N PRO A 599 -51.47 35.37 42.18
CA PRO A 599 -52.01 34.12 41.63
C PRO A 599 -52.06 34.10 40.09
N SER A 600 -52.45 32.94 39.56
CA SER A 600 -52.92 32.65 38.21
C SER A 600 -54.00 33.61 37.70
N ASN A 601 -53.92 33.98 36.42
CA ASN A 601 -55.11 34.14 35.57
C ASN A 601 -54.78 33.90 34.10
N SER A 602 -55.75 33.28 33.45
CA SER A 602 -55.76 32.70 32.12
C SER A 602 -56.30 33.65 31.04
N SER A 603 -55.87 33.35 29.81
CA SER A 603 -56.61 33.33 28.54
C SER A 603 -56.81 34.61 27.69
N LEU A 604 -56.43 34.40 26.41
CA LEU A 604 -57.17 34.69 25.16
C LEU A 604 -56.85 35.93 24.30
N TYR A 605 -56.62 35.58 23.01
CA TYR A 605 -56.76 36.30 21.74
C TYR A 605 -55.63 37.18 21.18
N ALA A 606 -55.27 36.82 19.93
CA ALA A 606 -54.30 37.36 18.98
C ALA A 606 -54.87 38.57 18.18
N PRO A 607 -54.32 39.06 17.04
CA PRO A 607 -53.06 38.77 16.34
C PRO A 607 -52.29 39.99 15.75
N ARG A 608 -51.13 39.69 15.13
CA ARG A 608 -50.48 40.34 13.97
C ARG A 608 -49.91 41.76 14.10
N ALA A 609 -48.57 41.86 14.02
CA ALA A 609 -47.91 42.95 13.29
C ALA A 609 -46.56 42.49 12.71
N VAL A 610 -46.40 42.85 11.45
CA VAL A 610 -45.28 42.63 10.54
C VAL A 610 -43.99 43.27 11.07
N SER A 611 -42.84 42.61 10.86
CA SER A 611 -41.53 43.25 10.97
C SER A 611 -40.57 42.71 9.91
N PRO A 612 -39.58 43.50 9.47
CA PRO A 612 -39.16 43.54 8.07
C PRO A 612 -38.01 42.61 7.73
N GLN A 613 -37.89 42.41 6.41
CA GLN A 613 -36.80 41.79 5.69
C GLN A 613 -35.41 42.22 6.21
N SER A 614 -34.57 41.24 6.51
CA SER A 614 -33.12 41.42 6.60
C SER A 614 -32.50 41.12 5.24
N PRO A 615 -31.54 41.92 4.75
CA PRO A 615 -31.00 41.76 3.41
C PRO A 615 -30.00 40.60 3.36
N LEU A 616 -30.09 39.85 2.26
CA LEU A 616 -29.05 38.96 1.74
C LEU A 616 -27.72 39.72 1.61
N VAL A 617 -26.70 39.27 2.34
CA VAL A 617 -25.31 39.55 1.99
C VAL A 617 -24.76 38.33 1.27
N SER A 618 -24.66 38.48 -0.05
CA SER A 618 -23.86 37.64 -0.93
C SER A 618 -22.39 37.96 -0.69
N SER A 619 -21.59 36.99 -0.25
CA SER A 619 -20.13 37.03 -0.37
C SER A 619 -19.68 35.86 -1.22
N ARG A 620 -19.40 36.19 -2.48
CA ARG A 620 -18.67 35.40 -3.46
C ARG A 620 -17.17 35.49 -3.15
N THR A 621 -16.45 34.39 -3.41
CA THR A 621 -15.00 34.25 -3.69
C THR A 621 -14.00 34.63 -2.59
N TYR A 622 -13.28 33.65 -2.04
CA TYR A 622 -12.10 33.04 -2.68
C TYR A 622 -12.11 31.53 -2.45
#